data_AF-A0A7S1J4G8-F1
#
_entry.id   AF-A0A7S1J4G8-F1
#
_cell.length_a   1.000
_cell.length_b   1.000
_cell.length_c   1.000
_cell.angle_alpha   90.00
_cell.angle_beta   90.00
_cell.angle_gamma   90.00
#
_symmetry.space_group_name_H-M   'P 1'
#
loop_
_entity.id
_entity.type
_entity.pdbx_description
1 polymer ?
#
loop_
_entity_poly.entity_id
_entity_poly.type
_entity_poly.pdbx_seq_one_letter_code
_entity_poly.pdbx_strand_id
1 'polypeptide(L)'
;FFVFSNIMGKLEDMINAISSKTDNPFILQVRDYLVAHPQALDKARAFEQSALPLFPCDAEEHSTEQMEVYKEFCSLVDLQLSEFCTFCGKSEEEVAALMEEQSAKDPMVAGLLQAVLRKMDFANWAASMKEKNAGTLQ
;
A
#
# COMPACT_ATOMS: atom_id res chain seq x y z
N PHE A 1 7.50 0.50 -14.02
CA PHE A 1 6.15 0.43 -14.63
C PHE A 1 5.33 -0.63 -13.91
N PHE A 2 4.62 -0.24 -12.85
CA PHE A 2 3.60 -1.07 -12.21
C PHE A 2 2.31 -0.23 -12.17
N VAL A 3 1.35 -0.63 -12.99
CA VAL A 3 0.06 0.08 -13.16
C VAL A 3 -0.82 -0.19 -11.93
N PHE A 4 -1.00 0.82 -11.09
CA PHE A 4 -1.75 0.75 -9.82
C PHE A 4 -3.27 0.59 -9.98
N SER A 5 -3.82 0.81 -11.18
CA SER A 5 -5.28 0.83 -11.40
C SER A 5 -5.98 -0.53 -11.42
N ASN A 6 -5.25 -1.64 -11.27
CA ASN A 6 -5.84 -2.98 -11.35
C ASN A 6 -5.61 -3.82 -10.09
N ILE A 7 -5.37 -3.18 -8.94
CA ILE A 7 -4.96 -3.89 -7.71
C ILE A 7 -6.14 -4.56 -7.00
N MET A 8 -7.40 -4.12 -7.14
CA MET A 8 -8.51 -4.69 -6.34
C MET A 8 -8.98 -6.08 -6.77
N GLY A 9 -9.31 -6.28 -8.05
CA GLY A 9 -9.58 -7.63 -8.56
C GLY A 9 -8.35 -8.53 -8.40
N LYS A 10 -7.16 -7.95 -8.53
CA LYS A 10 -5.91 -8.64 -8.27
C LYS A 10 -5.64 -8.92 -6.79
N LEU A 11 -6.22 -8.21 -5.83
CA LEU A 11 -5.84 -8.38 -4.43
C LEU A 11 -6.53 -9.60 -3.83
N GLU A 12 -7.81 -9.83 -4.15
CA GLU A 12 -8.47 -11.10 -3.83
C GLU A 12 -7.80 -12.26 -4.59
N ASP A 13 -7.48 -12.09 -5.87
CA ASP A 13 -6.72 -13.08 -6.65
C ASP A 13 -5.30 -13.31 -6.09
N MET A 14 -4.64 -12.27 -5.57
CA MET A 14 -3.31 -12.34 -4.95
C MET A 14 -3.41 -13.01 -3.59
N ILE A 15 -4.38 -12.65 -2.75
CA ILE A 15 -4.68 -13.30 -1.46
C ILE A 15 -4.95 -14.80 -1.67
N ASN A 16 -5.72 -15.15 -2.70
CA ASN A 16 -6.00 -16.53 -3.07
C ASN A 16 -4.75 -17.23 -3.64
N ALA A 17 -3.94 -16.54 -4.45
CA ALA A 17 -2.71 -17.09 -5.02
C ALA A 17 -1.62 -17.34 -3.96
N ILE A 18 -1.54 -16.55 -2.88
CA ILE A 18 -0.62 -16.76 -1.75
C ILE A 18 -0.77 -18.16 -1.18
N SER A 19 -2.03 -18.57 -0.93
CA SER A 19 -2.34 -19.84 -0.27
C SER A 19 -1.90 -21.07 -1.06
N SER A 20 -1.59 -20.91 -2.34
CA SER A 20 -1.15 -22.02 -3.22
C SER A 20 0.35 -22.07 -3.47
N LYS A 21 1.12 -21.03 -3.09
CA LYS A 21 2.51 -20.84 -3.55
C LYS A 21 3.55 -20.65 -2.47
N THR A 22 3.17 -20.50 -1.19
CA THR A 22 4.15 -20.24 -0.13
C THR A 22 3.79 -20.87 1.21
N ASP A 23 4.79 -21.49 1.82
CA ASP A 23 4.76 -21.96 3.21
C ASP A 23 5.38 -20.93 4.18
N ASN A 24 5.67 -19.71 3.69
CA ASN A 24 6.29 -18.69 4.53
C ASN A 24 5.28 -18.17 5.58
N PRO A 25 5.57 -18.33 6.88
CA PRO A 25 4.64 -17.95 7.94
C PRO A 25 4.33 -16.44 7.96
N PHE A 26 5.29 -15.59 7.58
CA PHE A 26 5.07 -14.14 7.54
C PHE A 26 4.11 -13.74 6.40
N ILE A 27 4.23 -14.37 5.23
CA ILE A 27 3.33 -14.08 4.09
C ILE A 27 1.91 -14.54 4.42
N LEU A 28 1.76 -15.68 5.09
CA LEU A 28 0.46 -16.16 5.58
C LEU A 28 -0.14 -15.21 6.62
N GLN A 29 0.67 -14.62 7.51
CA GLN A 29 0.21 -13.59 8.45
C GLN A 29 -0.27 -12.31 7.76
N VAL A 30 0.45 -11.85 6.72
CA VAL A 30 0.03 -10.72 5.88
C VAL A 30 -1.32 -11.00 5.22
N ARG A 31 -1.48 -12.20 4.65
CA ARG A 31 -2.75 -12.65 4.07
C ARG A 31 -3.86 -12.63 5.11
N ASP A 32 -3.64 -13.26 6.25
CA ASP A 32 -4.65 -13.41 7.30
C ASP A 32 -5.09 -12.05 7.85
N TYR A 33 -4.15 -11.12 8.00
CA TYR A 33 -4.46 -9.75 8.35
C TYR A 33 -5.37 -9.07 7.32
N LEU A 34 -5.02 -9.16 6.03
CA LEU A 34 -5.79 -8.57 4.94
C LEU A 34 -7.20 -9.16 4.81
N VAL A 35 -7.35 -10.47 5.03
CA VAL A 35 -8.65 -11.15 5.06
C VAL A 35 -9.48 -10.74 6.28
N ALA A 36 -8.85 -10.59 7.45
CA ALA A 36 -9.52 -10.17 8.66
C ALA A 36 -9.87 -8.67 8.68
N HIS A 37 -9.14 -7.85 7.93
CA HIS A 37 -9.27 -6.39 7.91
C HIS A 37 -9.39 -5.83 6.49
N PRO A 38 -10.41 -6.24 5.70
CA PRO A 38 -10.60 -5.72 4.34
C PRO A 38 -10.70 -4.19 4.31
N GLN A 39 -11.26 -3.59 5.37
CA GLN A 39 -11.39 -2.14 5.52
C GLN A 39 -10.04 -1.39 5.57
N ALA A 40 -8.92 -2.04 5.90
CA ALA A 40 -7.62 -1.38 5.91
C ALA A 40 -7.27 -0.88 4.49
N LEU A 41 -7.45 -1.72 3.49
CA LEU A 41 -7.15 -1.35 2.11
C LEU A 41 -8.13 -0.33 1.54
N ASP A 42 -9.38 -0.40 1.97
CA ASP A 42 -10.43 0.52 1.53
C ASP A 42 -10.24 1.93 2.11
N LYS A 43 -9.80 2.05 3.37
CA LYS A 43 -9.50 3.37 3.97
C LYS A 43 -8.39 4.11 3.23
N ALA A 44 -7.27 3.43 2.96
CA ALA A 44 -6.15 4.03 2.23
C ALA A 44 -6.53 4.37 0.78
N ARG A 45 -7.36 3.53 0.14
CA ARG A 45 -7.89 3.82 -1.20
C ARG A 45 -8.81 5.03 -1.20
N ALA A 46 -9.78 5.07 -0.28
CA ALA A 46 -10.75 6.16 -0.20
C ALA A 46 -10.04 7.49 0.03
N PHE A 47 -9.01 7.50 0.89
CA PHE A 47 -8.15 8.65 1.11
C PHE A 47 -7.47 9.10 -0.19
N GLU A 48 -6.75 8.19 -0.87
CA GLU A 48 -6.11 8.51 -2.15
C GLU A 48 -7.11 9.03 -3.18
N GLN A 49 -8.26 8.37 -3.35
CA GLN A 49 -9.29 8.79 -4.31
C GLN A 49 -9.78 10.21 -4.03
N SER A 50 -9.99 10.56 -2.76
CA SER A 50 -10.39 11.92 -2.37
C SER A 50 -9.29 12.96 -2.63
N ALA A 51 -8.03 12.54 -2.59
CA ALA A 51 -6.86 13.39 -2.80
C ALA A 51 -6.45 13.53 -4.29
N LEU A 52 -6.91 12.66 -5.20
CA LEU A 52 -6.54 12.69 -6.62
C LEU A 52 -6.67 14.07 -7.30
N PRO A 53 -7.74 14.86 -7.06
CA PRO A 53 -7.89 16.18 -7.68
C PRO A 53 -6.76 17.16 -7.36
N LEU A 54 -6.06 16.95 -6.23
CA LEU A 54 -4.92 17.78 -5.81
C LEU A 54 -3.63 17.45 -6.56
N PHE A 55 -3.58 16.36 -7.32
CA PHE A 55 -2.42 15.90 -8.08
C PHE A 55 -2.71 15.89 -9.58
N PRO A 56 -2.84 17.07 -10.23
CA PRO A 56 -3.00 17.15 -11.69
C PRO A 56 -1.75 16.63 -12.40
N CYS A 57 -1.94 15.99 -13.56
CA CYS A 57 -0.88 15.34 -14.33
C CYS A 57 0.21 16.30 -14.80
N ASP A 58 -0.17 17.55 -14.98
CA ASP A 58 0.56 18.65 -15.61
C ASP A 58 1.17 19.63 -14.59
N ALA A 59 1.03 19.37 -13.28
CA ALA A 59 1.74 20.15 -12.27
C ALA A 59 3.25 19.83 -12.29
N GLU A 60 4.08 20.83 -12.61
CA GLU A 60 5.54 20.74 -12.56
C GLU A 60 6.08 20.89 -11.12
N GLU A 61 5.38 21.62 -10.24
CA GLU A 61 5.76 21.85 -8.85
C GLU A 61 4.75 21.24 -7.85
N HIS A 62 5.25 20.89 -6.66
CA HIS A 62 4.43 20.36 -5.58
C HIS A 62 3.96 21.48 -4.64
N SER A 63 2.67 21.54 -4.37
CA SER A 63 2.10 22.52 -3.44
C SER A 63 2.28 22.11 -1.97
N THR A 64 2.22 23.09 -1.06
CA THR A 64 2.20 22.82 0.39
C THR A 64 1.02 21.92 0.78
N GLU A 65 -0.13 22.12 0.15
CA GLU A 65 -1.34 21.30 0.34
C GLU A 65 -1.12 19.83 -0.03
N GLN A 66 -0.41 19.54 -1.14
CA GLN A 66 -0.05 18.16 -1.51
C GLN A 66 0.84 17.49 -0.45
N MET A 67 1.74 18.25 0.18
CA MET A 67 2.61 17.76 1.26
C MET A 67 1.83 17.52 2.56
N GLU A 68 0.82 18.35 2.86
CA GLU A 68 -0.06 18.15 4.02
C GLU A 68 -0.90 16.88 3.87
N VAL A 69 -1.49 16.66 2.70
CA VAL A 69 -2.24 15.44 2.39
C VAL A 69 -1.34 14.20 2.45
N TYR A 70 -0.09 14.30 2.01
CA TYR A 70 0.87 13.20 2.17
C TYR A 70 1.15 12.87 3.64
N LYS A 71 1.27 13.87 4.53
CA LYS A 71 1.46 13.63 5.97
C LYS A 71 0.25 12.92 6.59
N GLU A 72 -0.95 13.30 6.19
CA GLU A 72 -2.18 12.63 6.61
C GLU A 72 -2.21 11.18 6.12
N PHE A 73 -1.80 10.94 4.87
CA PHE A 73 -1.64 9.59 4.33
C PHE A 73 -0.62 8.76 5.13
N CYS A 74 0.55 9.32 5.45
CA CYS A 74 1.55 8.65 6.29
C CYS A 74 0.98 8.28 7.67
N SER A 75 0.19 9.17 8.28
CA SER A 75 -0.43 8.90 9.59
C SER A 75 -1.43 7.75 9.52
N LEU A 76 -2.19 7.65 8.43
CA LEU A 76 -3.11 6.54 8.18
C LEU A 76 -2.36 5.21 7.98
N VAL A 77 -1.26 5.25 7.23
CA VAL A 77 -0.36 4.11 7.02
C VAL A 77 0.29 3.66 8.33
N ASP A 78 0.77 4.58 9.16
CA ASP A 78 1.41 4.27 10.44
C ASP A 78 0.42 3.61 11.41
N LEU A 79 -0.84 4.06 11.42
CA LEU A 79 -1.91 3.40 12.18
C LEU A 79 -2.13 1.96 11.70
N GLN A 80 -2.16 1.72 10.39
CA GLN A 80 -2.32 0.38 9.82
C GLN A 80 -1.13 -0.53 10.11
N LEU A 81 0.08 0.01 10.06
CA LEU A 81 1.27 -0.72 10.46
C LEU A 81 1.20 -1.13 11.92
N SER A 82 0.76 -0.22 12.80
CA SER A 82 0.60 -0.51 14.24
C SER A 82 -0.45 -1.60 14.50
N GLU A 83 -1.60 -1.55 13.81
CA GLU A 83 -2.63 -2.58 13.84
C GLU A 83 -2.08 -3.94 13.35
N PHE A 84 -1.32 -3.95 12.26
CA PHE A 84 -0.69 -5.14 11.71
C PHE A 84 0.37 -5.74 12.65
N CYS A 85 1.21 -4.89 13.26
CA CYS A 85 2.22 -5.31 14.23
C CYS A 85 1.56 -5.97 15.45
N THR A 86 0.47 -5.37 15.94
CA THR A 86 -0.35 -5.93 17.02
C THR A 86 -0.94 -7.28 16.62
N PHE A 87 -1.49 -7.39 15.40
CA PHE A 87 -2.04 -8.64 14.88
C PHE A 87 -1.00 -9.76 14.78
N CYS A 88 0.21 -9.43 14.31
CA CYS A 88 1.30 -10.40 14.15
C CYS A 88 2.05 -10.71 15.45
N GLY A 89 1.81 -9.93 16.52
CA GLY A 89 2.57 -9.99 17.76
C GLY A 89 4.05 -9.68 17.56
N LYS A 90 4.38 -8.71 16.69
CA LYS A 90 5.75 -8.31 16.34
C LYS A 90 5.94 -6.81 16.55
N SER A 91 7.17 -6.38 16.78
CA SER A 91 7.51 -4.95 16.74
C SER A 91 7.53 -4.42 15.29
N GLU A 92 7.43 -3.10 15.14
CA GLU A 92 7.56 -2.46 13.82
C GLU A 92 8.91 -2.75 13.16
N GLU A 93 9.98 -2.84 13.95
CA GLU A 93 11.33 -3.15 13.48
C GLU A 93 11.44 -4.58 12.95
N GLU A 94 10.83 -5.55 13.65
CA GLU A 94 10.76 -6.95 13.21
C GLU A 94 9.95 -7.08 11.92
N VAL A 95 8.81 -6.38 11.84
CA VAL A 95 7.99 -6.34 10.63
C VAL A 95 8.78 -5.71 9.48
N ALA A 96 9.44 -4.57 9.69
CA ALA A 96 10.23 -3.90 8.66
C ALA A 96 11.35 -4.80 8.12
N ALA A 97 12.08 -5.49 9.00
CA ALA A 97 13.15 -6.41 8.59
C ALA A 97 12.61 -7.61 7.79
N LEU A 98 11.51 -8.22 8.25
CA LEU A 98 10.85 -9.31 7.53
C LEU A 98 10.34 -8.84 6.17
N MET A 99 9.81 -7.63 6.11
CA MET A 99 9.33 -7.05 4.87
C MET A 99 10.45 -6.83 3.86
N GLU A 100 11.57 -6.25 4.27
CA GLU A 100 12.73 -6.04 3.42
C GLU A 100 13.27 -7.37 2.89
N GLU A 101 13.42 -8.36 3.78
CA GLU A 101 13.90 -9.69 3.43
C GLU A 101 12.98 -10.39 2.43
N GLN A 102 11.66 -10.38 2.67
CA GLN A 102 10.72 -11.07 1.80
C GLN A 102 10.48 -10.34 0.47
N SER A 103 10.50 -9.01 0.46
CA SER A 103 10.35 -8.22 -0.77
C SER A 103 11.50 -8.45 -1.75
N ALA A 104 12.70 -8.76 -1.26
CA ALA A 104 13.85 -9.11 -2.08
C ALA A 104 13.75 -10.53 -2.68
N LYS A 105 12.97 -11.42 -2.06
CA LYS A 105 12.87 -12.83 -2.43
C LYS A 105 11.70 -13.13 -3.35
N ASP A 106 10.58 -12.40 -3.19
CA ASP A 106 9.37 -12.63 -3.96
C ASP A 106 8.68 -11.31 -4.37
N PRO A 107 8.64 -11.00 -5.68
CA PRO A 107 7.95 -9.81 -6.21
C PRO A 107 6.45 -9.76 -5.88
N MET A 108 5.79 -10.90 -5.73
CA MET A 108 4.37 -10.97 -5.35
C MET A 108 4.19 -10.50 -3.91
N VAL A 109 5.12 -10.88 -3.03
CA VAL A 109 5.14 -10.47 -1.62
C VAL A 109 5.45 -8.99 -1.52
N ALA A 110 6.40 -8.49 -2.29
CA ALA A 110 6.67 -7.06 -2.38
C ALA A 110 5.39 -6.27 -2.72
N GLY A 111 4.58 -6.76 -3.67
CA GLY A 111 3.29 -6.14 -4.02
C GLY A 111 2.25 -6.16 -2.89
N LEU A 112 2.15 -7.26 -2.14
CA LEU A 112 1.24 -7.37 -0.99
C LEU A 112 1.66 -6.50 0.17
N LEU A 113 2.95 -6.50 0.48
CA LEU A 113 3.57 -5.67 1.49
C LEU A 113 3.43 -4.18 1.17
N GLN A 114 3.59 -3.81 -0.11
CA GLN A 114 3.24 -2.49 -0.60
C GLN A 114 1.75 -2.19 -0.48
N ALA A 115 0.85 -3.17 -0.62
CA ALA A 115 -0.57 -2.96 -0.43
C ALA A 115 -0.92 -2.68 1.05
N VAL A 116 -0.30 -3.39 2.00
CA VAL A 116 -0.53 -3.22 3.44
C VAL A 116 0.07 -1.91 3.94
N LEU A 117 1.32 -1.60 3.60
CA LEU A 117 1.98 -0.43 4.15
C LEU A 117 1.87 0.79 3.27
N ARG A 118 1.84 0.67 1.94
CA ARG A 118 1.90 1.80 0.97
C ARG A 118 2.93 2.88 1.31
N LYS A 119 3.92 2.58 2.16
CA LYS A 119 4.87 3.53 2.70
C LYS A 119 5.90 3.75 1.60
N MET A 120 5.79 4.90 0.95
CA MET A 120 6.68 5.33 -0.11
C MET A 120 6.97 6.80 0.14
N ASP A 121 8.14 7.27 -0.29
CA ASP A 121 8.47 8.69 -0.17
C ASP A 121 7.47 9.57 -0.94
N PHE A 122 7.43 10.85 -0.58
CA PHE A 122 6.52 11.81 -1.17
C PHE A 122 6.61 11.86 -2.70
N ALA A 123 7.81 11.78 -3.28
CA ALA A 123 7.99 11.90 -4.72
C ALA A 123 7.36 10.72 -5.46
N ASN A 124 7.59 9.50 -4.97
CA ASN A 124 7.00 8.28 -5.49
C ASN A 124 5.48 8.25 -5.27
N TRP A 125 5.02 8.70 -4.10
CA TRP A 125 3.58 8.79 -3.80
C TRP A 125 2.88 9.79 -4.72
N ALA A 126 3.41 11.01 -4.85
CA ALA A 126 2.85 12.05 -5.70
C ALA A 126 2.86 11.64 -7.18
N ALA A 127 3.91 10.97 -7.66
CA ALA A 127 3.95 10.41 -9.01
C ALA A 127 2.84 9.36 -9.22
N SER A 128 2.63 8.46 -8.26
CA SER A 128 1.53 7.49 -8.31
C SER A 128 0.16 8.16 -8.33
N MET A 129 -0.03 9.22 -7.56
CA MET A 129 -1.27 10.00 -7.53
C MET A 129 -1.55 10.69 -8.88
N LYS A 130 -0.52 11.27 -9.51
CA LYS A 130 -0.62 11.86 -10.86
C LYS A 130 -0.97 10.82 -11.93
N GLU A 131 -0.36 9.64 -11.89
CA GLU A 131 -0.69 8.53 -12.81
C GLU A 131 -2.13 8.05 -12.62
N LYS A 132 -2.58 7.88 -11.37
CA LYS A 132 -3.96 7.48 -11.05
C LYS A 132 -4.96 8.53 -11.53
N ASN A 133 -4.66 9.81 -11.33
CA ASN A 133 -5.52 10.91 -11.78
C ASN A 133 -5.60 10.93 -13.32
N ALA A 134 -4.49 10.70 -14.02
CA ALA A 134 -4.45 10.58 -15.49
C ALA A 134 -5.38 9.47 -16.01
N GLY A 135 -5.32 8.30 -15.38
CA GLY A 135 -6.13 7.14 -15.74
C GLY A 135 -7.63 7.28 -15.40
N THR A 136 -8.01 8.30 -14.63
CA THR A 136 -9.42 8.60 -14.30
C THR A 136 -10.05 9.58 -15.31
N LEU A 137 -9.21 10.28 -16.08
CA LEU A 137 -9.61 11.28 -17.10
C LEU A 137 -9.69 10.70 -18.53
N GLN A 138 -9.48 9.39 -18.70
CA GLN A 138 -9.65 8.64 -19.96
C GLN A 138 -11.05 8.02 -20.05
#